data_AF-A0A9D8HHH0-F1
#
_entry.id   AF-A0A9D8HHH0-F1
#
_cell.length_a   1.000
_cell.length_b   1.000
_cell.length_c   1.000
_cell.angle_alpha   90.00
_cell.angle_beta   90.00
_cell.angle_gamma   90.00
#
_symmetry.space_group_name_H-M   'P 1'
#
loop_
_entity.id
_entity.type
_entity.pdbx_description
1 polymer ?
#
loop_
_entity_poly.entity_id
_entity_poly.type
_entity_poly.pdbx_seq_one_letter_code
_entity_poly.pdbx_strand_id
1 'polypeptide(L)'
;MMLAVVHIHKTAGTTLAGVLKHANGGTHCDVLAEDAAAPYFSAADLRRLRRWYPRLRSILGHDVRVYSDLETEVPDVHWVAFLREPLTRTASHYQYDVQRGGVDLPFEEWITHDAVRDRQTRILAGPGGTAEEAIALLGRFAFVGLTERFDESLVMLGRRAGIRDLRYAKKWVAPHDDIKQRLLSDPPTREMLVAVNREDLAVYEHVRREVYPKQQAEYGITLDTDVAWFRRHNQETTQRRMYASLRYAAYVAKWRWGYHPWVERRRRRAAAVPS
;
A
#
# COMPACT_ATOMS: atom_id res chain seq x y z
N MET A 1 18.62 7.14 -2.87
CA MET A 1 17.20 6.89 -3.19
C MET A 1 16.65 5.76 -2.32
N MET A 2 15.59 6.02 -1.57
CA MET A 2 14.83 5.03 -0.79
C MET A 2 13.36 5.15 -1.15
N LEU A 3 12.68 4.02 -1.37
CA LEU A 3 11.22 4.02 -1.60
C LEU A 3 10.48 4.00 -0.27
N ALA A 4 9.47 4.85 -0.10
CA ALA A 4 8.54 4.77 1.02
C ALA A 4 7.13 4.56 0.49
N VAL A 5 6.59 3.36 0.74
CA VAL A 5 5.27 2.98 0.24
C VAL A 5 4.20 3.25 1.30
N VAL A 6 3.34 4.21 1.01
CA VAL A 6 2.12 4.49 1.77
C VAL A 6 1.13 3.36 1.49
N HIS A 7 1.04 2.39 2.41
CA HIS A 7 0.20 1.21 2.20
C HIS A 7 -1.25 1.47 2.62
N ILE A 8 -2.13 1.57 1.63
CA ILE A 8 -3.58 1.66 1.84
C ILE A 8 -4.22 0.27 1.81
N HIS A 9 -5.23 0.04 2.64
CA HIS A 9 -5.93 -1.23 2.71
C HIS A 9 -6.70 -1.50 1.41
N LYS A 10 -6.60 -2.75 0.92
CA LYS A 10 -7.32 -3.29 -0.24
C LYS A 10 -6.96 -2.66 -1.60
N THR A 11 -5.77 -2.09 -1.72
CA THR A 11 -5.20 -1.55 -2.98
C THR A 11 -4.04 -2.40 -3.51
N ALA A 12 -4.19 -3.73 -3.45
CA ALA A 12 -3.16 -4.72 -3.84
C ALA A 12 -1.80 -4.62 -3.10
N GLY A 13 -1.74 -3.90 -1.97
CA GLY A 13 -0.46 -3.68 -1.28
C GLY A 13 0.21 -4.93 -0.71
N THR A 14 -0.51 -6.03 -0.43
CA THR A 14 0.15 -7.31 -0.09
C THR A 14 0.93 -7.91 -1.26
N THR A 15 0.42 -7.75 -2.48
CA THR A 15 1.12 -8.17 -3.70
C THR A 15 2.35 -7.29 -3.92
N LEU A 16 2.20 -5.97 -3.80
CA LEU A 16 3.31 -5.01 -3.89
C LEU A 16 4.39 -5.28 -2.83
N ALA A 17 3.99 -5.53 -1.58
CA ALA A 17 4.91 -5.94 -0.53
C ALA A 17 5.66 -7.22 -0.89
N GLY A 18 4.98 -8.19 -1.50
CA GLY A 18 5.61 -9.38 -2.08
C GLY A 18 6.70 -9.02 -3.08
N VAL A 19 6.39 -8.17 -4.06
CA VAL A 19 7.36 -7.71 -5.07
C VAL A 19 8.56 -7.07 -4.39
N LEU A 20 8.37 -6.14 -3.45
CA LEU A 20 9.47 -5.46 -2.78
C LEU A 20 10.31 -6.41 -1.91
N LYS A 21 9.69 -7.36 -1.20
CA LYS A 21 10.41 -8.39 -0.43
C LYS A 21 11.28 -9.26 -1.32
N HIS A 22 10.76 -9.65 -2.48
CA HIS A 22 11.53 -10.43 -3.45
C HIS A 22 12.65 -9.58 -4.07
N ALA A 23 12.31 -8.40 -4.57
CA ALA A 23 13.19 -7.55 -5.34
C ALA A 23 14.23 -6.80 -4.52
N ASN A 24 14.01 -6.56 -3.22
CA ASN A 24 14.96 -5.86 -2.34
C ASN A 24 15.46 -6.74 -1.17
N GLY A 25 14.82 -7.87 -0.85
CA GLY A 25 15.30 -8.83 0.15
C GLY A 25 15.66 -8.17 1.49
N GLY A 26 16.83 -8.48 2.03
CA GLY A 26 17.34 -7.90 3.28
C GLY A 26 17.64 -6.37 3.27
N THR A 27 17.23 -5.67 2.21
CA THR A 27 17.23 -4.20 2.10
C THR A 27 15.81 -3.61 2.03
N HIS A 28 14.78 -4.42 2.28
CA HIS A 28 13.40 -4.00 2.46
C HIS A 28 12.92 -4.27 3.89
N CYS A 29 12.02 -3.43 4.40
CA CYS A 29 11.40 -3.60 5.70
C CYS A 29 9.91 -3.28 5.64
N ASP A 30 9.06 -4.18 6.15
CA ASP A 30 7.69 -3.82 6.52
C ASP A 30 7.76 -3.08 7.85
N VAL A 31 7.52 -1.77 7.86
CA VAL A 31 7.74 -0.92 9.03
C VAL A 31 6.48 -0.73 9.86
N LEU A 32 6.70 -0.48 11.15
CA LEU A 32 5.69 -0.20 12.15
C LEU A 32 6.21 0.97 13.00
N ALA A 33 5.36 1.96 13.30
CA ALA A 33 5.72 3.03 14.23
C ALA A 33 6.10 2.43 15.59
N GLU A 34 7.18 2.88 16.23
CA GLU A 34 7.61 2.23 17.48
C GLU A 34 6.70 2.52 18.67
N ASP A 35 6.05 3.68 18.64
CA ASP A 35 4.92 4.01 19.49
C ASP A 35 3.63 3.65 18.75
N ALA A 36 2.76 2.87 19.40
CA ALA A 36 1.49 2.44 18.83
C ALA A 36 0.46 3.58 18.78
N ALA A 37 0.63 4.62 19.60
CA ALA A 37 -0.22 5.81 19.59
C ALA A 37 0.27 6.86 18.57
N ALA A 38 1.48 6.71 18.02
CA ALA A 38 2.01 7.65 17.05
C ALA A 38 1.19 7.61 15.74
N PRO A 39 0.94 8.78 15.13
CA PRO A 39 0.14 8.87 13.91
C PRO A 39 0.83 8.29 12.67
N TYR A 40 2.17 8.12 12.72
CA TYR A 40 2.97 7.61 11.61
C TYR A 40 4.35 7.10 12.07
N PHE A 41 5.03 6.39 11.18
CA PHE A 41 6.43 5.99 11.29
C PHE A 41 7.35 7.21 11.06
N SER A 42 8.09 7.60 12.09
CA SER A 42 8.84 8.86 12.13
C SER A 42 10.29 8.76 11.64
N ALA A 43 10.94 9.91 11.45
CA ALA A 43 12.38 10.00 11.20
C ALA A 43 13.20 9.35 12.33
N ALA A 44 12.75 9.49 13.59
CA ALA A 44 13.40 8.86 14.72
C ALA A 44 13.35 7.32 14.62
N ASP A 45 12.21 6.77 14.19
CA ASP A 45 12.06 5.33 13.94
C ASP A 45 12.96 4.88 12.77
N LEU A 46 13.00 5.66 11.68
CA LEU A 46 13.86 5.38 10.53
C LEU A 46 15.34 5.37 10.92
N ARG A 47 15.80 6.34 11.72
CA ARG A 47 17.19 6.41 12.20
C ARG A 47 17.57 5.15 12.98
N ARG A 48 16.67 4.61 13.79
CA ARG A 48 16.87 3.36 14.53
C ARG A 48 16.81 2.14 13.62
N LEU A 49 15.85 2.09 12.70
CA LEU A 49 15.74 1.04 11.69
C LEU A 49 17.03 0.91 10.86
N ARG A 50 17.66 2.02 10.47
CA ARG A 50 18.91 2.02 9.69
C ARG A 50 20.09 1.36 10.40
N ARG A 51 20.06 1.21 11.73
CA ARG A 51 21.06 0.40 12.46
C ARG A 51 20.96 -1.09 12.11
N TRP A 52 19.75 -1.58 11.81
CA TRP A 52 19.48 -2.95 11.37
C TRP A 52 19.56 -3.11 9.84
N TYR A 53 19.24 -2.03 9.11
CA TYR A 53 19.21 -1.98 7.65
C TYR A 53 20.12 -0.86 7.12
N PRO A 54 21.46 -1.00 7.19
CA PRO A 54 22.38 0.04 6.76
C PRO A 54 22.30 0.34 5.25
N ARG A 55 21.80 -0.63 4.45
CA ARG A 55 21.60 -0.50 3.01
C ARG A 55 20.10 -0.49 2.64
N LEU A 56 19.24 0.07 3.48
CA LEU A 56 17.79 0.11 3.27
C LEU A 56 17.45 0.77 1.92
N ARG A 57 16.67 0.07 1.09
CA ARG A 57 16.21 0.52 -0.24
C ARG A 57 14.72 0.84 -0.28
N SER A 58 13.93 0.21 0.59
CA SER A 58 12.48 0.42 0.59
C SER A 58 11.85 0.10 1.93
N ILE A 59 10.83 0.88 2.30
CA ILE A 59 9.93 0.61 3.41
C ILE A 59 8.49 0.56 2.92
N LEU A 60 7.66 -0.23 3.59
CA LEU A 60 6.22 -0.30 3.35
C LEU A 60 5.52 -0.50 4.69
N GLY A 61 4.40 0.18 4.91
CA GLY A 61 3.63 -0.05 6.14
C GLY A 61 2.38 0.78 6.20
N HIS A 62 1.44 0.34 7.04
CA HIS A 62 0.24 1.12 7.33
C HIS A 62 0.52 2.35 8.17
N ASP A 63 1.73 2.53 8.71
CA ASP A 63 2.12 3.74 9.45
C ASP A 63 2.97 4.69 8.59
N VAL A 64 3.31 4.29 7.36
CA VAL A 64 4.06 5.14 6.42
C VAL A 64 3.11 6.21 5.85
N ARG A 65 3.45 7.48 6.04
CA ARG A 65 2.63 8.64 5.63
C ARG A 65 3.49 9.65 4.92
N VAL A 66 2.99 10.20 3.81
CA VAL A 66 3.70 11.24 3.04
C VAL A 66 3.90 12.53 3.86
N TYR A 67 3.00 12.83 4.79
CA TYR A 67 3.09 13.98 5.69
C TYR A 67 3.94 13.72 6.95
N SER A 68 4.69 12.62 7.00
CA SER A 68 5.65 12.37 8.09
C SER A 68 6.93 13.20 7.91
N ASP A 69 7.87 13.05 8.84
CA ASP A 69 9.14 13.76 8.89
C ASP A 69 10.31 12.96 8.28
N LEU A 70 10.05 11.88 7.52
CA LEU A 70 11.09 10.98 7.00
C LEU A 70 12.17 11.66 6.16
N GLU A 71 11.83 12.74 5.47
CA GLU A 71 12.78 13.54 4.68
C GLU A 71 13.91 14.15 5.52
N THR A 72 13.71 14.29 6.84
CA THR A 72 14.77 14.73 7.78
C THR A 72 15.96 13.77 7.79
N GLU A 73 15.72 12.47 7.56
CA GLU A 73 16.77 11.43 7.53
C GLU A 73 17.17 11.02 6.10
N VAL A 74 16.25 11.19 5.15
CA VAL A 74 16.44 10.83 3.75
C VAL A 74 15.79 11.91 2.89
N PRO A 75 16.49 13.01 2.55
CA PRO A 75 15.88 14.12 1.80
C PRO A 75 15.20 13.70 0.49
N ASP A 76 15.78 12.69 -0.20
CA ASP A 76 15.25 12.14 -1.45
C ASP A 76 14.40 10.88 -1.23
N VAL A 77 13.38 10.93 -0.37
CA VAL A 77 12.37 9.86 -0.27
C VAL A 77 11.53 9.82 -1.54
N HIS A 78 11.43 8.66 -2.15
CA HIS A 78 10.51 8.43 -3.25
C HIS A 78 9.22 7.84 -2.70
N TRP A 79 8.23 8.70 -2.48
CA TRP A 79 6.91 8.31 -2.02
C TRP A 79 6.14 7.57 -3.11
N VAL A 80 5.52 6.46 -2.71
CA VAL A 80 4.73 5.61 -3.59
C VAL A 80 3.41 5.25 -2.92
N ALA A 81 2.31 5.34 -3.66
CA ALA A 81 1.01 4.83 -3.25
C ALA A 81 0.37 4.02 -4.38
N PHE A 82 -0.56 3.13 -4.02
CA PHE A 82 -1.47 2.50 -4.96
C PHE A 82 -2.89 2.80 -4.52
N LEU A 83 -3.68 3.34 -5.44
CA LEU A 83 -5.10 3.59 -5.25
C LEU A 83 -5.94 2.53 -5.94
N ARG A 84 -7.23 2.51 -5.63
CA ARG A 84 -8.25 1.65 -6.22
C ARG A 84 -9.54 2.43 -6.33
N GLU A 85 -10.38 2.08 -7.29
CA GLU A 85 -11.71 2.64 -7.44
C GLU A 85 -12.43 2.54 -6.06
N PRO A 86 -12.87 3.67 -5.47
CA PRO A 86 -13.26 3.73 -4.07
C PRO A 86 -14.38 2.78 -3.66
N LEU A 87 -15.41 2.63 -4.51
CA LEU A 87 -16.57 1.79 -4.19
C LEU A 87 -16.14 0.33 -4.16
N THR A 88 -15.39 -0.08 -5.19
CA THR A 88 -14.81 -1.42 -5.31
C THR A 88 -13.84 -1.72 -4.17
N ARG A 89 -13.05 -0.73 -3.73
CA ARG A 89 -12.14 -0.86 -2.58
C ARG A 89 -12.92 -1.10 -1.29
N THR A 90 -13.96 -0.31 -1.03
CA THR A 90 -14.77 -0.38 0.19
C THR A 90 -15.60 -1.67 0.23
N ALA A 91 -16.26 -2.05 -0.86
CA ALA A 91 -16.95 -3.35 -0.98
C ALA A 91 -15.97 -4.54 -0.80
N SER A 92 -14.77 -4.43 -1.35
CA SER A 92 -13.71 -5.44 -1.16
C SER A 92 -13.18 -5.48 0.29
N HIS A 93 -13.29 -4.39 1.04
CA HIS A 93 -12.92 -4.32 2.45
C HIS A 93 -13.96 -5.05 3.29
N TYR A 94 -15.24 -4.73 3.12
CA TYR A 94 -16.33 -5.43 3.82
C TYR A 94 -16.29 -6.95 3.59
N GLN A 95 -16.16 -7.38 2.33
CA GLN A 95 -16.06 -8.81 2.03
C GLN A 95 -14.87 -9.46 2.75
N TYR A 96 -13.74 -8.78 2.85
CA TYR A 96 -12.58 -9.31 3.55
C TYR A 96 -12.82 -9.41 5.06
N ASP A 97 -13.48 -8.41 5.64
CA ASP A 97 -13.83 -8.40 7.06
C ASP A 97 -14.80 -9.55 7.40
N VAL A 98 -15.78 -9.82 6.54
CA VAL A 98 -16.69 -10.97 6.68
C VAL A 98 -15.95 -12.30 6.51
N GLN A 99 -15.21 -12.47 5.41
CA GLN A 99 -14.59 -13.76 5.08
C GLN A 99 -13.38 -14.11 5.97
N ARG A 100 -12.70 -13.11 6.54
CA ARG A 100 -11.41 -13.31 7.24
C ARG A 100 -11.25 -12.51 8.51
N GLY A 101 -11.88 -11.36 8.62
CA GLY A 101 -11.89 -10.57 9.85
C GLY A 101 -12.78 -11.16 10.93
N GLY A 102 -13.67 -12.10 10.59
CA GLY A 102 -14.65 -12.66 11.51
C GLY A 102 -15.75 -11.66 11.87
N VAL A 103 -15.96 -10.64 11.03
CA VAL A 103 -17.01 -9.65 11.22
C VAL A 103 -18.35 -10.26 10.82
N ASP A 104 -19.24 -10.41 11.81
CA ASP A 104 -20.63 -10.87 11.63
C ASP A 104 -21.60 -9.68 11.69
N LEU A 105 -21.23 -8.59 11.02
CA LEU A 105 -21.99 -7.34 11.02
C LEU A 105 -22.64 -7.11 9.65
N PRO A 106 -23.94 -6.77 9.59
CA PRO A 106 -24.58 -6.37 8.34
C PRO A 106 -23.86 -5.18 7.69
N PHE A 107 -23.91 -5.10 6.36
CA PHE A 107 -23.18 -4.08 5.61
C PHE A 107 -23.62 -2.66 6.00
N GLU A 108 -24.94 -2.48 6.17
CA GLU A 108 -25.59 -1.22 6.51
C GLU A 108 -25.12 -0.67 7.86
N GLU A 109 -24.75 -1.54 8.78
CA GLU A 109 -24.18 -1.16 10.07
C GLU A 109 -22.66 -0.99 9.96
N TRP A 110 -21.96 -1.91 9.29
CA TRP A 110 -20.51 -1.85 9.10
C TRP A 110 -20.05 -0.57 8.39
N ILE A 111 -20.80 -0.12 7.38
CA ILE A 111 -20.45 1.05 6.55
C ILE A 111 -20.54 2.37 7.34
N THR A 112 -21.19 2.38 8.51
CA THR A 112 -21.30 3.57 9.37
C THR A 112 -20.04 3.85 10.16
N HIS A 113 -19.13 2.87 10.30
CA HIS A 113 -17.91 3.03 11.06
C HIS A 113 -17.00 4.11 10.45
N ASP A 114 -16.56 5.06 11.28
CA ASP A 114 -15.71 6.15 10.79
C ASP A 114 -14.40 5.65 10.16
N ALA A 115 -13.87 4.52 10.62
CA ALA A 115 -12.66 3.90 10.07
C ALA A 115 -12.78 3.49 8.59
N VAL A 116 -13.99 3.34 8.03
CA VAL A 116 -14.19 2.96 6.63
C VAL A 116 -14.34 4.16 5.70
N ARG A 117 -14.70 5.34 6.24
CA ARG A 117 -14.95 6.58 5.51
C ARG A 117 -13.68 7.12 4.88
N ASP A 118 -13.77 7.52 3.61
CA ASP A 118 -12.74 8.22 2.84
C ASP A 118 -11.32 7.68 3.10
N ARG A 119 -11.20 6.35 3.09
CA ARG A 119 -10.03 5.67 3.65
C ARG A 119 -8.76 6.00 2.88
N GLN A 120 -8.81 6.17 1.57
CA GLN A 120 -7.63 6.51 0.77
C GLN A 120 -7.17 7.94 1.07
N THR A 121 -8.11 8.89 1.07
CA THR A 121 -7.90 10.30 1.39
C THR A 121 -7.31 10.45 2.78
N ARG A 122 -7.92 9.81 3.78
CA ARG A 122 -7.46 9.90 5.18
C ARG A 122 -6.09 9.29 5.42
N ILE A 123 -5.69 8.31 4.61
CA ILE A 123 -4.32 7.77 4.68
C ILE A 123 -3.32 8.72 3.99
N LEU A 124 -3.74 9.41 2.93
CA LEU A 124 -2.88 10.37 2.21
C LEU A 124 -2.71 11.69 2.97
N ALA A 125 -3.79 12.23 3.54
CA ALA A 125 -3.85 13.56 4.14
C ALA A 125 -4.06 13.58 5.68
N GLY A 126 -4.31 12.42 6.29
CA GLY A 126 -4.54 12.28 7.73
C GLY A 126 -6.03 12.12 8.10
N PRO A 127 -6.37 11.81 9.37
CA PRO A 127 -7.72 11.39 9.77
C PRO A 127 -8.85 12.36 9.42
N GLY A 128 -8.59 13.67 9.38
CA GLY A 128 -9.54 14.71 8.97
C GLY A 128 -9.28 15.30 7.59
N GLY A 129 -8.39 14.67 6.81
CA GLY A 129 -7.94 15.22 5.54
C GLY A 129 -9.03 15.20 4.46
N THR A 130 -9.02 16.25 3.65
CA THR A 130 -9.92 16.48 2.50
C THR A 130 -9.29 15.99 1.19
N ALA A 131 -10.10 15.87 0.14
CA ALA A 131 -9.60 15.57 -1.19
C ALA A 131 -8.61 16.62 -1.70
N GLU A 132 -8.83 17.91 -1.41
CA GLU A 132 -7.93 18.99 -1.80
C GLU A 132 -6.54 18.82 -1.19
N GLU A 133 -6.47 18.58 0.13
CA GLU A 133 -5.20 18.33 0.83
C GLU A 133 -4.51 17.06 0.32
N ALA A 134 -5.27 15.99 0.10
CA ALA A 134 -4.74 14.75 -0.45
C ALA A 134 -4.17 14.96 -1.86
N ILE A 135 -4.89 15.69 -2.73
CA ILE A 135 -4.45 16.03 -4.08
C ILE A 135 -3.19 16.89 -4.06
N ALA A 136 -3.11 17.88 -3.18
CA ALA A 136 -1.90 18.69 -3.00
C ALA A 136 -0.70 17.81 -2.60
N LEU A 137 -0.91 16.86 -1.69
CA LEU A 137 0.12 15.92 -1.26
C LEU A 137 0.53 14.92 -2.36
N LEU A 138 -0.31 14.63 -3.35
CA LEU A 138 0.06 13.79 -4.50
C LEU A 138 1.26 14.37 -5.26
N GLY A 139 1.46 15.69 -5.26
CA GLY A 139 2.63 16.33 -5.86
C GLY A 139 3.98 15.90 -5.25
N ARG A 140 3.96 15.32 -4.04
CA ARG A 140 5.16 14.75 -3.38
C ARG A 140 5.45 13.31 -3.79
N PHE A 141 4.52 12.64 -4.47
CA PHE A 141 4.68 11.25 -4.86
C PHE A 141 5.55 11.12 -6.10
N ALA A 142 6.58 10.28 -5.99
CA ALA A 142 7.38 9.88 -7.14
C ALA A 142 6.59 8.94 -8.07
N PHE A 143 5.56 8.25 -7.53
CA PHE A 143 4.67 7.38 -8.30
C PHE A 143 3.35 7.08 -7.57
N VAL A 144 2.24 7.08 -8.29
CA VAL A 144 0.92 6.67 -7.83
C VAL A 144 0.33 5.63 -8.79
N GLY A 145 0.18 4.39 -8.32
CA GLY A 145 -0.35 3.27 -9.09
C GLY A 145 -1.88 3.15 -8.98
N LEU A 146 -2.48 2.45 -9.95
CA LEU A 146 -3.89 2.06 -9.96
C LEU A 146 -4.03 0.54 -9.87
N THR A 147 -4.87 0.07 -8.96
CA THR A 147 -5.09 -1.36 -8.74
C THR A 147 -5.73 -2.03 -9.96
N GLU A 148 -6.61 -1.33 -10.67
CA GLU A 148 -7.25 -1.81 -11.90
C GLU A 148 -6.25 -2.00 -13.04
N ARG A 149 -5.12 -1.29 -12.97
CA ARG A 149 -4.01 -1.35 -13.92
C ARG A 149 -2.74 -1.81 -13.22
N PHE A 150 -2.85 -2.83 -12.35
CA PHE A 150 -1.75 -3.22 -11.45
C PHE A 150 -0.46 -3.57 -12.18
N ASP A 151 -0.52 -4.42 -13.21
CA ASP A 151 0.67 -4.83 -13.97
C ASP A 151 1.36 -3.64 -14.65
N GLU A 152 0.58 -2.75 -15.26
CA GLU A 152 1.09 -1.53 -15.89
C GLU A 152 1.71 -0.59 -14.86
N SER A 153 1.00 -0.38 -13.74
CA SER A 153 1.51 0.41 -12.63
C SER A 153 2.83 -0.14 -12.08
N LEU A 154 2.96 -1.47 -12.04
CA LEU A 154 4.15 -2.14 -11.56
C LEU A 154 5.33 -1.99 -12.52
N VAL A 155 5.10 -2.08 -13.83
CA VAL A 155 6.10 -1.82 -14.87
C VAL A 155 6.60 -0.37 -14.80
N MET A 156 5.68 0.60 -14.69
CA MET A 156 6.03 2.01 -14.54
C MET A 156 6.84 2.27 -13.27
N LEU A 157 6.37 1.76 -12.13
CA LEU A 157 7.11 1.83 -10.86
C LEU A 157 8.50 1.20 -10.98
N GLY A 158 8.60 0.03 -11.62
CA GLY A 158 9.84 -0.71 -11.76
C GLY A 158 10.92 0.09 -12.49
N ARG A 159 10.55 0.73 -13.60
CA ARG A 159 11.45 1.62 -14.33
C ARG A 159 11.83 2.85 -13.49
N ARG A 160 10.84 3.50 -12.86
CA ARG A 160 11.07 4.70 -12.03
C ARG A 160 11.97 4.43 -10.83
N ALA A 161 11.84 3.26 -10.21
CA ALA A 161 12.54 2.87 -8.99
C ALA A 161 13.79 2.00 -9.23
N GLY A 162 14.10 1.63 -10.47
CA GLY A 162 15.20 0.72 -10.80
C GLY A 162 15.00 -0.69 -10.20
N ILE A 163 13.76 -1.16 -10.11
CA ILE A 163 13.43 -2.52 -9.67
C ILE A 163 13.42 -3.43 -10.90
N ARG A 164 14.40 -4.34 -10.96
CA ARG A 164 14.59 -5.24 -12.11
C ARG A 164 13.65 -6.45 -12.11
N ASP A 165 13.34 -6.97 -10.94
CA ASP A 165 12.50 -8.15 -10.80
C ASP A 165 11.15 -7.78 -10.19
N LEU A 166 10.15 -7.65 -11.06
CA LEU A 166 8.78 -7.25 -10.70
C LEU A 166 7.85 -8.45 -10.53
N ARG A 167 8.37 -9.67 -10.65
CA ARG A 167 7.53 -10.87 -10.67
C ARG A 167 6.81 -11.03 -9.34
N TYR A 168 5.55 -11.42 -9.42
CA TYR A 168 4.72 -11.71 -8.26
C TYR A 168 3.83 -12.92 -8.51
N ALA A 169 3.63 -13.70 -7.47
CA ALA A 169 2.59 -14.71 -7.44
C ALA A 169 1.33 -14.12 -6.79
N LYS A 170 0.16 -14.42 -7.36
CA LYS A 170 -1.11 -14.05 -6.74
C LYS A 170 -1.19 -14.68 -5.34
N LYS A 171 -1.42 -13.84 -4.33
CA LYS A 171 -1.60 -14.23 -2.94
C LYS A 171 -2.86 -13.55 -2.42
N TRP A 172 -3.66 -14.28 -1.65
CA TRP A 172 -4.88 -13.75 -1.04
C TRP A 172 -5.94 -13.27 -2.04
N VAL A 173 -6.08 -14.00 -3.15
CA VAL A 173 -7.27 -13.89 -3.99
C VAL A 173 -8.46 -14.38 -3.17
N ALA A 174 -9.54 -13.61 -3.13
CA ALA A 174 -10.77 -14.04 -2.47
C ALA A 174 -11.28 -15.30 -3.20
N PRO A 175 -11.73 -16.33 -2.47
CA PRO A 175 -12.20 -17.57 -3.09
C PRO A 175 -13.39 -17.32 -4.03
N HIS A 176 -14.20 -16.33 -3.69
CA HIS A 176 -15.32 -15.81 -4.48
C HIS A 176 -15.46 -14.31 -4.21
N ASP A 177 -16.16 -13.58 -5.08
CA ASP A 177 -16.36 -12.13 -4.95
C ASP A 177 -17.84 -11.70 -4.89
N ASP A 178 -18.73 -12.64 -4.57
CA ASP A 178 -20.19 -12.45 -4.61
C ASP A 178 -20.68 -11.33 -3.70
N ILE A 179 -20.12 -11.19 -2.49
CA ILE A 179 -20.51 -10.11 -1.55
C ILE A 179 -20.20 -8.76 -2.19
N LYS A 180 -18.95 -8.58 -2.65
CA LYS A 180 -18.53 -7.36 -3.32
C LYS A 180 -19.40 -7.08 -4.56
N GLN A 181 -19.67 -8.07 -5.41
CA GLN A 181 -20.50 -7.87 -6.60
C GLN A 181 -21.92 -7.46 -6.24
N ARG A 182 -22.55 -8.13 -5.25
CA ARG A 182 -23.89 -7.82 -4.77
C ARG A 182 -24.00 -6.37 -4.29
N LEU A 183 -23.05 -5.91 -3.47
CA LEU A 183 -23.01 -4.55 -2.94
C LEU A 183 -22.80 -3.49 -4.03
N LEU A 184 -22.14 -3.85 -5.13
CA LEU A 184 -21.91 -2.93 -6.24
C LEU A 184 -23.09 -2.88 -7.22
N SER A 185 -23.85 -3.96 -7.34
CA SER A 185 -25.00 -4.05 -8.24
C SER A 185 -26.33 -3.61 -7.60
N ASP A 186 -26.44 -3.65 -6.27
CA ASP A 186 -27.62 -3.24 -5.54
C ASP A 186 -27.64 -1.69 -5.35
N PRO A 187 -28.68 -0.97 -5.82
CA PRO A 187 -28.68 0.50 -5.80
C PRO A 187 -28.59 1.13 -4.38
N PRO A 188 -29.37 0.69 -3.36
CA PRO A 188 -29.25 1.23 -2.02
C PRO A 188 -27.85 1.10 -1.42
N THR A 189 -27.23 -0.08 -1.51
CA THR A 189 -25.88 -0.29 -0.99
C THR A 189 -24.83 0.51 -1.77
N ARG A 190 -25.01 0.64 -3.09
CA ARG A 190 -24.17 1.51 -3.92
C ARG A 190 -24.26 2.98 -3.51
N GLU A 191 -25.43 3.49 -3.17
CA GLU A 191 -25.60 4.86 -2.66
C GLU A 191 -24.86 5.07 -1.33
N MET A 192 -24.92 4.10 -0.41
CA MET A 192 -24.13 4.14 0.83
C MET A 192 -22.62 4.16 0.56
N LEU A 193 -22.14 3.35 -0.39
CA LEU A 193 -20.73 3.35 -0.80
C LEU A 193 -20.31 4.73 -1.34
N VAL A 194 -21.13 5.36 -2.19
CA VAL A 194 -20.85 6.71 -2.71
C VAL A 194 -20.82 7.73 -1.57
N ALA A 195 -21.78 7.68 -0.64
CA ALA A 195 -21.87 8.63 0.47
C ALA A 195 -20.65 8.59 1.40
N VAL A 196 -20.08 7.41 1.63
CA VAL A 196 -18.95 7.19 2.55
C VAL A 196 -17.57 7.41 1.89
N ASN A 197 -17.52 7.56 0.57
CA ASN A 197 -16.27 7.68 -0.19
C ASN A 197 -16.23 8.95 -1.06
N ARG A 198 -16.88 10.04 -0.66
CA ARG A 198 -16.96 11.27 -1.46
C ARG A 198 -15.59 11.89 -1.74
N GLU A 199 -14.74 11.97 -0.73
CA GLU A 199 -13.39 12.52 -0.87
C GLU A 199 -12.50 11.54 -1.66
N ASP A 200 -12.62 10.23 -1.36
CA ASP A 200 -11.90 9.19 -2.09
C ASP A 200 -12.22 9.21 -3.60
N LEU A 201 -13.49 9.45 -3.97
CA LEU A 201 -13.93 9.60 -5.36
C LEU A 201 -13.24 10.79 -6.04
N ALA A 202 -13.16 11.94 -5.38
CA ALA A 202 -12.50 13.12 -5.92
C ALA A 202 -10.98 12.90 -6.10
N VAL A 203 -10.31 12.32 -5.11
CA VAL A 203 -8.87 11.99 -5.19
C VAL A 203 -8.61 10.97 -6.30
N TYR A 204 -9.39 9.89 -6.36
CA TYR A 204 -9.23 8.85 -7.37
C TYR A 204 -9.44 9.39 -8.79
N GLU A 205 -10.46 10.23 -8.98
CA GLU A 205 -10.74 10.84 -10.27
C GLU A 205 -9.62 11.78 -10.73
N HIS A 206 -9.06 12.58 -9.80
CA HIS A 206 -7.88 13.39 -10.09
C HIS A 206 -6.69 12.52 -10.52
N VAL A 207 -6.41 11.43 -9.79
CA VAL A 207 -5.31 10.51 -10.17
C VAL A 207 -5.56 9.90 -11.55
N ARG A 208 -6.79 9.46 -11.82
CA ARG A 208 -7.15 8.81 -13.09
C ARG A 208 -7.03 9.76 -14.28
N ARG A 209 -7.41 11.03 -14.12
CA ARG A 209 -7.44 12.03 -15.20
C ARG A 209 -6.11 12.75 -15.41
N GLU A 210 -5.39 13.03 -14.33
CA GLU A 210 -4.23 13.92 -14.36
C GLU A 210 -2.93 13.18 -14.08
N VAL A 211 -2.84 12.50 -12.93
CA VAL A 211 -1.57 11.93 -12.46
C VAL A 211 -1.17 10.71 -13.30
N TYR A 212 -2.08 9.76 -13.47
CA TYR A 212 -1.78 8.50 -14.13
C TYR A 212 -1.41 8.67 -15.61
N PRO A 213 -2.16 9.46 -16.42
CA PRO A 213 -1.79 9.70 -17.81
C PRO A 213 -0.43 10.41 -17.95
N LYS A 214 -0.08 11.34 -17.04
CA LYS A 214 1.25 11.97 -17.02
C LYS A 214 2.36 10.94 -16.80
N GLN A 215 2.19 10.03 -15.84
CA GLN A 215 3.16 8.95 -15.59
C GLN A 215 3.29 8.00 -16.78
N GLN A 216 2.19 7.71 -17.50
CA GLN A 216 2.24 6.92 -18.73
C GLN A 216 3.04 7.64 -19.82
N ALA A 217 2.80 8.94 -20.00
CA ALA A 217 3.53 9.76 -20.97
C ALA A 217 5.03 9.85 -20.64
N GLU A 218 5.38 10.01 -19.35
CA GLU A 218 6.77 9.99 -18.87
C GLU A 218 7.47 8.66 -19.10
N TYR A 219 6.74 7.53 -19.01
CA TYR A 219 7.28 6.22 -19.36
C TYR A 219 7.58 6.13 -20.86
N GLY A 220 6.68 6.65 -21.69
CA GLY A 220 6.84 6.75 -23.14
C GLY A 220 6.28 5.55 -23.92
N ILE A 221 6.55 5.54 -25.23
CA ILE A 221 5.83 4.72 -26.23
C ILE A 221 5.97 3.20 -26.06
N THR A 222 6.94 2.73 -25.26
CA THR A 222 7.19 1.29 -25.08
C THR A 222 6.31 0.66 -24.01
N LEU A 223 5.52 1.45 -23.27
CA LEU A 223 4.75 0.98 -22.12
C LEU A 223 3.92 -0.27 -22.43
N ASP A 224 3.11 -0.25 -23.50
CA ASP A 224 2.23 -1.37 -23.84
C ASP A 224 3.03 -2.64 -24.18
N THR A 225 4.17 -2.48 -24.86
CA THR A 225 5.05 -3.61 -25.19
C THR A 225 5.71 -4.19 -23.94
N ASP A 226 6.19 -3.33 -23.04
CA ASP A 226 6.82 -3.73 -21.79
C ASP A 226 5.81 -4.42 -20.85
N VAL A 227 4.56 -3.95 -20.81
CA VAL A 227 3.48 -4.57 -20.05
C VAL A 227 3.07 -5.92 -20.64
N ALA A 228 2.95 -6.02 -21.96
CA ALA A 228 2.66 -7.30 -22.62
C ALA A 228 3.79 -8.31 -22.38
N TRP A 229 5.04 -7.87 -22.45
CA TRP A 229 6.20 -8.68 -22.09
C TRP A 229 6.13 -9.13 -20.63
N PHE A 230 5.91 -8.20 -19.70
CA PHE A 230 5.83 -8.50 -18.28
C PHE A 230 4.72 -9.51 -17.97
N ARG A 231 3.52 -9.33 -18.51
CA ARG A 231 2.37 -10.23 -18.31
C ARG A 231 2.69 -11.67 -18.73
N ARG A 232 3.31 -11.86 -19.90
CA ARG A 232 3.74 -13.19 -20.37
C ARG A 232 4.72 -13.85 -19.40
N HIS A 233 5.73 -13.10 -18.94
CA HIS A 233 6.76 -13.64 -18.04
C HIS A 233 6.27 -13.85 -16.61
N ASN A 234 5.26 -13.08 -16.17
CA ASN A 234 4.73 -13.21 -14.81
C ASN A 234 3.81 -14.44 -14.66
N GLN A 235 3.19 -14.94 -15.74
CA GLN A 235 2.30 -16.11 -15.72
C GLN A 235 2.96 -17.37 -15.13
N GLU A 236 4.28 -17.52 -15.31
CA GLU A 236 5.04 -18.66 -14.82
C GLU A 236 5.51 -18.51 -13.36
N THR A 237 5.19 -17.38 -12.71
CA THR A 237 5.66 -17.09 -11.36
C THR A 237 4.79 -17.79 -10.32
N THR A 238 5.36 -18.79 -9.66
CA THR A 238 4.72 -19.49 -8.54
C THR A 238 5.14 -18.91 -7.19
N GLN A 239 4.31 -19.09 -6.17
CA GLN A 239 4.68 -18.70 -4.80
C GLN A 239 5.98 -19.37 -4.35
N ARG A 240 6.21 -20.64 -4.74
CA ARG A 240 7.47 -21.35 -4.49
C ARG A 240 8.65 -20.63 -5.12
N ARG A 241 8.58 -20.26 -6.41
CA ARG A 241 9.65 -19.52 -7.10
C ARG A 241 9.93 -18.17 -6.43
N MET A 242 8.88 -17.47 -6.01
CA MET A 242 9.00 -16.15 -5.38
C MET A 242 9.63 -16.22 -3.97
N TYR A 243 9.18 -17.17 -3.14
CA TYR A 243 9.55 -17.26 -1.73
C TYR A 243 10.73 -18.18 -1.43
N ALA A 244 11.14 -19.06 -2.35
CA ALA A 244 12.35 -19.88 -2.22
C ALA A 244 13.64 -19.15 -2.62
N SER A 245 13.62 -17.82 -2.74
CA SER A 245 14.80 -17.03 -3.09
C SER A 245 15.64 -16.65 -1.87
N LEU A 246 16.97 -16.62 -2.04
CA LEU A 246 17.90 -16.13 -1.01
C LEU A 246 17.59 -14.69 -0.57
N ARG A 247 17.10 -13.85 -1.50
CA ARG A 247 16.67 -12.48 -1.21
C ARG A 247 15.52 -12.47 -0.21
N TYR A 248 14.49 -13.29 -0.46
CA TYR A 248 13.35 -13.41 0.44
C TYR A 248 13.75 -14.03 1.79
N ALA A 249 14.60 -15.05 1.81
CA ALA A 249 15.13 -15.62 3.05
C ALA A 249 15.86 -14.57 3.90
N ALA A 250 16.68 -13.72 3.27
CA ALA A 250 17.36 -12.62 3.96
C ALA A 250 16.38 -11.57 4.52
N TYR A 251 15.29 -11.26 3.80
CA TYR A 251 14.20 -10.45 4.32
C TYR A 251 13.59 -11.10 5.57
N VAL A 252 13.19 -12.38 5.48
CA VAL A 252 12.56 -13.11 6.59
C VAL A 252 13.45 -13.10 7.82
N ALA A 253 14.74 -13.40 7.67
CA ALA A 253 15.67 -13.44 8.78
C ALA A 253 15.78 -12.08 9.49
N LYS A 254 15.96 -10.99 8.74
CA LYS A 254 16.09 -9.65 9.34
C LYS A 254 14.79 -9.15 9.95
N TRP A 255 13.66 -9.37 9.28
CA TRP A 255 12.38 -8.84 9.72
C TRP A 255 11.79 -9.67 10.86
N ARG A 256 11.62 -10.99 10.65
CA ARG A 256 10.92 -11.88 11.59
C ARG A 256 11.74 -12.16 12.85
N TRP A 257 13.05 -12.24 12.75
CA TRP A 257 13.91 -12.59 13.89
C TRP A 257 14.68 -11.39 14.46
N GLY A 258 14.75 -10.27 13.75
CA GLY A 258 15.43 -9.05 14.19
C GLY A 258 14.47 -7.93 14.54
N TYR A 259 14.04 -7.19 13.51
CA TYR A 259 13.32 -5.92 13.66
C TYR A 259 11.94 -6.08 14.30
N HIS A 260 11.09 -7.01 13.84
CA HIS A 260 9.72 -7.12 14.32
C HIS A 260 9.64 -7.46 15.83
N PRO A 261 10.34 -8.49 16.35
CA PRO A 261 10.37 -8.74 17.80
C PRO A 261 10.98 -7.59 18.61
N TRP A 262 11.88 -6.80 18.01
CA TRP A 262 12.44 -5.61 18.67
C TRP A 262 11.42 -4.48 18.79
N VAL A 263 10.67 -4.17 17.71
CA VAL A 263 9.60 -3.15 17.74
C VAL A 263 8.47 -3.57 18.66
N GLU A 264 8.02 -4.83 18.61
CA GLU A 264 6.96 -5.32 19.50
C GLU A 264 7.33 -5.18 20.98
N ARG A 265 8.59 -5.49 21.33
CA ARG A 265 9.09 -5.28 22.71
C ARG A 265 9.08 -3.80 23.11
N ARG A 266 9.38 -2.88 22.18
CA ARG A 266 9.30 -1.43 22.45
C ARG A 266 7.86 -0.95 22.62
N ARG A 267 6.96 -1.34 21.72
CA ARG A 267 5.51 -1.03 21.82
C ARG A 267 4.94 -1.50 23.16
N ARG A 268 5.26 -2.73 23.59
CA ARG A 268 4.83 -3.26 24.89
C ARG A 268 5.39 -2.48 26.08
N ARG A 269 6.65 -2.04 26.01
CA ARG A 269 7.27 -1.22 27.06
C ARG A 269 6.65 0.17 27.14
N ALA A 270 6.38 0.81 26.00
CA ALA A 270 5.73 2.11 25.94
C ALA A 270 4.31 2.04 26.52
N ALA A 271 3.55 0.99 26.21
CA ALA A 271 2.21 0.76 26.75
C ALA A 271 2.19 0.41 28.26
N ALA A 272 3.32 0.01 28.84
CA ALA A 272 3.43 -0.37 30.26
C ALA A 272 3.85 0.80 31.18
N VAL A 273 4.18 1.96 30.62
CA VAL A 273 4.43 3.18 31.40
C VAL A 273 3.08 3.88 31.57
N PRO A 274 2.54 4.01 32.80
CA PRO A 274 1.31 4.76 33.02
C PRO A 274 1.52 6.22 32.61
N SER A 275 0.54 6.78 31.89
CA SER A 275 0.43 8.21 31.57
C SER A 275 0.38 9.07 32.82
#